data_AF-A0A2T1DL14-F1
#
_entry.id   AF-A0A2T1DL14-F1
#
_cell.length_a   1.000
_cell.length_b   1.000
_cell.length_c   1.000
_cell.angle_alpha   90.00
_cell.angle_beta   90.00
_cell.angle_gamma   90.00
#
_symmetry.space_group_name_H-M   'P 1'
#
loop_
_entity.id
_entity.type
_entity.pdbx_description
1 polymer ?
#
loop_
_entity_poly.entity_id
_entity_poly.type
_entity_poly.pdbx_seq_one_letter_code
_entity_poly.pdbx_strand_id
1 'polypeptide(L)'
;MTEPRRRAITALDNDIGQERYKLYKSSFSWIKKSIDDGYYLEAISIVESLITDRLESYLSLLFDKDFSFKTLGELIQAIRSDKLNKTDELLRCLVLNDLDHWRKARNKAAHEMVKIEDGKRVSWEERVKINKTVAEAGLELVRKIDNQIRKLRS
;
A
#
# COMPACT_ATOMS: atom_id res chain seq x y z
N MET A 1 -16.99 23.12 8.85
CA MET A 1 -16.73 21.71 8.47
C MET A 1 -16.21 21.70 7.05
N THR A 2 -14.98 21.25 6.83
CA THR A 2 -14.44 21.04 5.47
C THR A 2 -15.13 19.86 4.82
N GLU A 3 -15.47 19.96 3.54
CA GLU A 3 -16.04 18.83 2.80
C GLU A 3 -15.12 17.60 2.86
N PRO A 4 -15.69 16.38 2.89
CA PRO A 4 -14.91 15.16 2.89
C PRO A 4 -14.12 15.05 1.57
N ARG A 5 -12.82 14.81 1.68
CA ARG A 5 -11.93 14.63 0.51
C ARG A 5 -12.37 13.42 -0.31
N ARG A 6 -12.43 13.57 -1.63
CA ARG A 6 -12.79 12.49 -2.57
C ARG A 6 -11.70 12.30 -3.61
N ARG A 7 -11.49 11.05 -4.01
CA ARG A 7 -10.57 10.68 -5.08
C ARG A 7 -11.17 11.07 -6.43
N ALA A 8 -10.38 11.75 -7.28
CA ALA A 8 -10.83 12.15 -8.62
C ALA A 8 -11.20 10.94 -9.49
N ILE A 9 -12.21 11.04 -10.34
CA ILE A 9 -12.61 9.95 -11.25
C ILE A 9 -12.02 10.23 -12.63
N THR A 10 -11.50 9.19 -13.27
CA THR A 10 -11.03 9.30 -14.66
C THR A 10 -12.24 9.35 -15.59
N ALA A 11 -12.30 10.36 -16.44
CA ALA A 11 -13.33 10.55 -17.45
C ALA A 11 -12.69 10.95 -18.79
N LEU A 12 -13.44 10.85 -19.89
CA LEU A 12 -12.92 11.15 -21.24
C LEU A 12 -12.54 12.62 -21.43
N ASP A 13 -13.12 13.51 -20.61
CA ASP A 13 -12.95 14.96 -20.65
C ASP A 13 -11.91 15.49 -19.65
N ASN A 14 -11.20 14.61 -18.93
CA ASN A 14 -10.17 15.02 -17.98
C ASN A 14 -8.83 14.29 -18.17
N ASP A 15 -7.76 14.89 -17.66
CA ASP A 15 -6.39 14.40 -17.75
C ASP A 15 -5.97 13.52 -16.55
N ILE A 16 -6.88 13.26 -15.60
CA ILE A 16 -6.64 12.51 -14.36
C ILE A 16 -6.01 11.14 -14.63
N GLY A 17 -6.41 10.46 -15.71
CA GLY A 17 -5.82 9.19 -16.11
C GLY A 17 -4.32 9.31 -16.46
N GLN A 18 -3.95 10.36 -17.19
CA GLN A 18 -2.57 10.63 -17.57
C GLN A 18 -1.73 11.09 -16.36
N GLU A 19 -2.30 11.92 -15.49
CA GLU A 19 -1.64 12.36 -14.27
C GLU A 19 -1.32 11.18 -13.34
N ARG A 20 -2.30 10.28 -13.14
CA ARG A 20 -2.09 9.04 -12.38
C ARG A 20 -0.98 8.20 -12.96
N TYR A 21 -0.96 8.01 -14.28
CA TYR A 21 0.09 7.25 -14.93
C TYR A 21 1.48 7.85 -14.65
N LYS A 22 1.61 9.19 -14.76
CA LYS A 22 2.86 9.89 -14.45
C LYS A 22 3.25 9.72 -12.99
N LEU A 23 2.32 9.92 -12.05
CA LEU A 23 2.57 9.75 -10.62
C LEU A 23 3.05 8.33 -10.29
N TYR A 24 2.38 7.30 -10.82
CA TYR A 24 2.77 5.91 -10.62
C TYR A 24 4.18 5.63 -11.17
N LYS A 25 4.46 6.07 -12.39
CA LYS A 25 5.79 5.90 -13.00
C LYS A 25 6.89 6.56 -12.16
N SER A 26 6.66 7.80 -11.73
CA SER A 26 7.59 8.53 -10.86
C SER A 26 7.77 7.83 -9.51
N SER A 27 6.69 7.37 -8.88
CA SER A 27 6.74 6.64 -7.61
C SER A 27 7.56 5.36 -7.71
N PHE A 28 7.39 4.55 -8.75
CA PHE A 28 8.22 3.35 -8.94
C PHE A 28 9.70 3.67 -9.14
N SER A 29 10.00 4.72 -9.91
CA SER A 29 11.39 5.18 -10.09
C SER A 29 11.99 5.64 -8.76
N TRP A 30 11.23 6.37 -7.96
CA TRP A 30 11.68 6.89 -6.68
C TRP A 30 11.86 5.79 -5.64
N ILE A 31 10.92 4.84 -5.53
CA ILE A 31 11.07 3.67 -4.66
C ILE A 31 12.40 2.94 -4.95
N LYS A 32 12.70 2.70 -6.24
CA LYS A 32 13.94 2.04 -6.63
C LYS A 32 15.16 2.84 -6.16
N LYS A 33 15.18 4.14 -6.45
CA LYS A 33 16.26 5.04 -6.01
C LYS A 33 16.42 5.04 -4.49
N SER A 34 15.33 5.17 -3.74
CA SER A 34 15.36 5.15 -2.27
C SER A 34 15.88 3.81 -1.73
N ILE A 35 15.58 2.67 -2.37
CA ILE A 35 16.15 1.38 -1.97
C ILE A 35 17.65 1.34 -2.28
N ASP A 36 18.06 1.74 -3.49
CA ASP A 36 19.46 1.74 -3.92
C ASP A 36 20.34 2.65 -3.05
N ASP A 37 19.80 3.80 -2.64
CA ASP A 37 20.49 4.82 -1.82
C ASP A 37 20.35 4.57 -0.30
N GLY A 38 19.62 3.54 0.14
CA GLY A 38 19.46 3.19 1.56
C GLY A 38 18.37 3.94 2.34
N TYR A 39 17.52 4.72 1.66
CA TYR A 39 16.36 5.43 2.21
C TYR A 39 15.12 4.52 2.32
N TYR A 40 15.25 3.41 3.05
CA TYR A 40 14.22 2.37 3.09
C TYR A 40 12.87 2.83 3.69
N LEU A 41 12.88 3.73 4.69
CA LEU A 41 11.63 4.25 5.27
C LEU A 41 10.84 5.09 4.26
N GLU A 42 11.52 5.85 3.41
CA GLU A 42 10.89 6.62 2.34
C GLU A 42 10.28 5.70 1.27
N ALA A 43 11.04 4.68 0.85
CA ALA A 43 10.54 3.65 -0.06
C ALA A 43 9.26 2.99 0.49
N ILE A 44 9.27 2.63 1.78
CA ILE A 44 8.13 2.05 2.49
C ILE A 44 6.90 2.98 2.46
N SER A 45 7.07 4.28 2.72
CA SER A 45 5.97 5.24 2.72
C SER A 45 5.30 5.38 1.34
N ILE A 46 6.10 5.39 0.27
CA ILE A 46 5.57 5.51 -1.10
C ILE A 46 4.92 4.20 -1.53
N VAL A 47 5.50 3.06 -1.17
CA VAL A 47 4.89 1.74 -1.38
C VAL A 47 3.50 1.67 -0.73
N GLU A 48 3.37 2.07 0.53
CA GLU A 48 2.06 2.12 1.19
C GLU A 48 1.07 2.98 0.42
N SER A 49 1.50 4.17 0.00
CA SER A 49 0.66 5.11 -0.76
C SER A 49 0.15 4.50 -2.09
N LEU A 50 0.99 3.73 -2.79
CA LEU A 50 0.57 3.01 -4.00
C LEU A 50 -0.44 1.90 -3.68
N ILE A 51 -0.18 1.11 -2.63
CA ILE A 51 -1.10 0.02 -2.24
C ILE A 51 -2.47 0.58 -1.86
N THR A 52 -2.50 1.63 -1.04
CA THR A 52 -3.76 2.26 -0.63
C THR A 52 -4.51 2.81 -1.84
N ASP A 53 -3.88 3.57 -2.74
CA ASP A 53 -4.59 4.11 -3.94
C ASP A 53 -5.20 2.99 -4.81
N ARG A 54 -4.51 1.86 -4.95
CA ARG A 54 -5.03 0.69 -5.68
C ARG A 54 -6.24 0.07 -4.99
N LEU A 55 -6.14 -0.16 -3.68
CA LEU A 55 -7.24 -0.75 -2.92
C LEU A 55 -8.44 0.19 -2.82
N GLU A 56 -8.23 1.48 -2.57
CA GLU A 56 -9.31 2.49 -2.58
C GLU A 56 -10.08 2.44 -3.89
N SER A 57 -9.35 2.47 -5.02
CA SER A 57 -9.98 2.43 -6.33
C SER A 57 -10.79 1.15 -6.55
N TYR A 58 -10.27 -0.01 -6.14
CA TYR A 58 -10.92 -1.30 -6.37
C TYR A 58 -12.13 -1.47 -5.46
N LEU A 59 -12.00 -1.18 -4.17
CA LEU A 59 -13.08 -1.32 -3.21
C LEU A 59 -14.22 -0.34 -3.49
N SER A 60 -13.91 0.87 -3.97
CA SER A 60 -14.97 1.81 -4.37
C SER A 60 -15.82 1.30 -5.52
N LEU A 61 -15.20 0.66 -6.51
CA LEU A 61 -15.93 0.02 -7.60
C LEU A 61 -16.74 -1.19 -7.10
N LEU A 62 -16.12 -2.03 -6.27
CA LEU A 62 -16.70 -3.31 -5.86
C LEU A 62 -17.92 -3.16 -4.94
N PHE A 63 -17.84 -2.22 -4.00
CA PHE A 63 -18.87 -2.02 -2.98
C PHE A 63 -19.84 -0.89 -3.30
N ASP A 64 -19.64 -0.19 -4.43
CA ASP A 64 -20.39 1.01 -4.80
C ASP A 64 -20.43 2.03 -3.63
N LYS A 65 -19.26 2.28 -3.05
CA LYS A 65 -19.09 3.12 -1.86
C LYS A 65 -17.80 3.92 -1.94
N ASP A 66 -17.78 5.11 -1.36
CA ASP A 66 -16.55 5.91 -1.28
C ASP A 66 -15.55 5.33 -0.27
N PHE A 67 -14.39 4.92 -0.76
CA PHE A 67 -13.22 4.48 0.01
C PHE A 67 -12.04 5.46 -0.13
N SER A 68 -12.27 6.68 -0.60
CA SER A 68 -11.21 7.68 -0.78
C SER A 68 -10.50 8.05 0.52
N PHE A 69 -9.17 8.22 0.44
CA PHE A 69 -8.31 8.68 1.54
C PHE A 69 -8.45 7.84 2.83
N LYS A 70 -8.51 6.52 2.67
CA LYS A 70 -8.57 5.55 3.77
C LYS A 70 -7.18 5.05 4.13
N THR A 71 -6.98 4.78 5.41
CA THR A 71 -5.76 4.14 5.89
C THR A 71 -5.68 2.70 5.39
N LEU A 72 -4.46 2.16 5.28
CA LEU A 72 -4.27 0.75 4.92
C LEU A 72 -5.02 -0.20 5.84
N GLY A 73 -5.08 0.11 7.15
CA GLY A 73 -5.81 -0.68 8.14
C GLY A 73 -7.32 -0.71 7.88
N GLU A 74 -7.92 0.44 7.54
CA GLU A 74 -9.34 0.53 7.17
C GLU A 74 -9.66 -0.28 5.90
N LEU A 75 -8.78 -0.26 4.90
CA LEU A 75 -8.96 -0.98 3.64
C LEU A 75 -8.86 -2.50 3.83
N ILE A 76 -7.87 -2.97 4.61
CA ILE A 76 -7.77 -4.40 4.99
C ILE A 76 -9.02 -4.83 5.77
N GLN A 77 -9.50 -3.98 6.70
CA GLN A 77 -10.69 -4.29 7.47
C GLN A 77 -11.96 -4.34 6.60
N ALA A 78 -12.08 -3.48 5.59
CA ALA A 78 -13.18 -3.51 4.64
C ALA A 78 -13.23 -4.84 3.88
N ILE A 79 -12.08 -5.33 3.41
CA ILE A 79 -11.99 -6.66 2.77
C ILE A 79 -12.32 -7.74 3.79
N ARG A 80 -11.76 -7.70 5.00
CA ARG A 80 -12.04 -8.69 6.05
C ARG A 80 -13.54 -8.80 6.35
N SER A 81 -14.22 -7.66 6.43
CA SER A 81 -15.64 -7.53 6.74
C SER A 81 -16.57 -7.75 5.54
N ASP A 82 -16.04 -8.09 4.36
CA ASP A 82 -16.85 -8.44 3.19
C ASP A 82 -17.64 -9.73 3.41
N LYS A 83 -18.88 -9.59 3.89
CA LYS A 83 -19.79 -10.71 4.18
C LYS A 83 -20.42 -11.31 2.93
N LEU A 84 -20.37 -10.60 1.82
CA LEU A 84 -21.02 -11.00 0.57
C LEU A 84 -20.04 -11.72 -0.37
N ASN A 85 -18.78 -11.93 0.05
CA ASN A 85 -17.70 -12.50 -0.75
C ASN A 85 -17.60 -11.83 -2.13
N LYS A 86 -17.82 -10.50 -2.18
CA LYS A 86 -17.67 -9.71 -3.40
C LYS A 86 -16.21 -9.68 -3.84
N THR A 87 -15.30 -9.71 -2.89
CA THR A 87 -13.86 -9.68 -3.13
C THR A 87 -13.41 -11.03 -3.66
N ASP A 88 -12.72 -11.01 -4.80
CA ASP A 88 -12.01 -12.16 -5.35
C ASP A 88 -11.14 -12.87 -4.30
N GLU A 89 -11.22 -14.21 -4.25
CA GLU A 89 -10.58 -15.02 -3.21
C GLU A 89 -9.06 -14.87 -3.22
N LEU A 90 -8.45 -14.79 -4.40
CA LEU A 90 -7.00 -14.61 -4.51
C LEU A 90 -6.56 -13.24 -4.00
N LEU A 91 -7.28 -12.17 -4.36
CA LEU A 91 -7.03 -10.84 -3.81
C LEU A 91 -7.28 -10.80 -2.31
N ARG A 92 -8.33 -11.47 -1.82
CA ARG A 92 -8.64 -11.59 -0.39
C ARG A 92 -7.48 -12.25 0.36
N CYS A 93 -6.98 -13.38 -0.14
CA CYS A 93 -5.82 -14.07 0.44
C CYS A 93 -4.57 -13.19 0.45
N LEU A 94 -4.27 -12.53 -0.68
CA LEU A 94 -3.13 -11.61 -0.80
C LEU A 94 -3.20 -10.46 0.22
N VAL A 95 -4.40 -9.92 0.45
CA VAL A 95 -4.60 -8.80 1.37
C VAL A 95 -4.62 -9.24 2.84
N LEU A 96 -5.38 -10.29 3.17
CA LEU A 96 -5.59 -10.69 4.57
C LEU A 96 -4.39 -11.43 5.16
N ASN A 97 -3.53 -12.02 4.32
CA ASN A 97 -2.33 -12.70 4.74
C ASN A 97 -1.11 -11.82 4.49
N ASP A 98 -0.66 -11.73 3.25
CA ASP A 98 0.64 -11.14 2.93
C ASP A 98 0.68 -9.64 3.25
N LEU A 99 -0.36 -8.89 2.87
CA LEU A 99 -0.41 -7.45 3.11
C LEU A 99 -0.61 -7.10 4.59
N ASP A 100 -1.43 -7.83 5.35
CA ASP A 100 -1.55 -7.58 6.80
C ASP A 100 -0.27 -7.95 7.55
N HIS A 101 0.45 -8.99 7.12
CA HIS A 101 1.77 -9.30 7.64
C HIS A 101 2.77 -8.18 7.35
N TRP A 102 2.84 -7.73 6.09
CA TRP A 102 3.69 -6.61 5.70
C TRP A 102 3.33 -5.32 6.44
N ARG A 103 2.04 -5.01 6.64
CA ARG A 103 1.59 -3.84 7.41
C ARG A 103 2.17 -3.85 8.83
N LYS A 104 2.18 -5.00 9.51
CA LYS A 104 2.76 -5.13 10.85
C LYS A 104 4.27 -4.86 10.83
N ALA A 105 4.99 -5.45 9.88
CA ALA A 105 6.43 -5.22 9.70
C ALA A 105 6.74 -3.75 9.36
N ARG A 106 5.95 -3.12 8.50
CA ARG A 106 6.02 -1.70 8.16
C ARG A 106 5.80 -0.81 9.38
N ASN A 107 4.77 -1.09 10.18
CA ASN A 107 4.50 -0.32 11.40
C ASN A 107 5.70 -0.38 12.36
N LYS A 108 6.30 -1.56 12.50
CA LYS A 108 7.52 -1.74 13.27
C LYS A 108 8.69 -0.93 12.69
N ALA A 109 8.95 -1.02 11.40
CA ALA A 109 9.99 -0.24 10.72
C ALA A 109 9.82 1.27 10.95
N ALA A 110 8.60 1.79 10.76
CA ALA A 110 8.31 3.22 10.87
C ALA A 110 8.34 3.76 12.31
N HIS A 111 7.94 2.95 13.30
CA HIS A 111 7.73 3.43 14.67
C HIS A 111 8.77 2.95 15.68
N GLU A 112 9.56 1.92 15.37
CA GLU A 112 10.45 1.28 16.35
C GLU A 112 11.94 1.53 16.09
N MET A 113 12.33 2.31 15.08
CA MET A 113 13.73 2.54 14.71
C MET A 113 14.62 2.95 15.89
N VAL A 114 14.10 3.79 16.79
CA VAL A 114 14.80 4.30 17.98
C VAL A 114 14.35 3.64 19.29
N LYS A 115 13.39 2.71 19.23
CA LYS A 115 12.85 2.05 20.42
C LYS A 115 13.76 0.90 20.85
N ILE A 116 13.96 0.77 22.15
CA ILE A 116 14.72 -0.32 22.77
C ILE A 116 13.73 -1.16 23.57
N GLU A 117 13.74 -2.46 23.33
CA GLU A 117 12.92 -3.46 24.03
C GLU A 117 13.75 -4.07 25.18
N ASP A 118 13.13 -4.30 26.33
CA ASP A 118 13.82 -4.92 27.45
C ASP A 118 14.29 -6.35 27.09
N GLY A 119 15.50 -6.71 27.49
CA GLY A 119 16.11 -7.99 27.13
C GLY A 119 16.48 -8.16 25.65
N LYS A 120 16.26 -7.16 24.78
CA LYS A 120 16.57 -7.27 23.34
C LYS A 120 17.34 -6.05 22.82
N ARG A 121 18.56 -6.30 22.36
CA ARG A 121 19.41 -5.29 21.73
C ARG A 121 19.48 -5.59 20.23
N VAL A 122 18.85 -4.74 19.43
CA VAL A 122 18.97 -4.76 17.96
C VAL A 122 19.78 -3.54 17.55
N SER A 123 20.88 -3.79 16.83
CA SER A 123 21.79 -2.76 16.33
C SER A 123 21.12 -1.84 15.30
N TRP A 124 21.76 -0.71 15.00
CA TRP A 124 21.31 0.19 13.93
C TRP A 124 21.34 -0.54 12.57
N GLU A 125 22.42 -1.27 12.30
CA GLU A 125 22.68 -1.98 11.05
C GLU A 125 21.65 -3.08 10.81
N GLU A 126 21.27 -3.83 11.86
CA GLU A 126 20.20 -4.83 11.77
C GLU A 126 18.85 -4.19 11.46
N ARG A 127 18.53 -3.04 12.08
CA ARG A 127 17.28 -2.32 11.79
C ARG A 127 17.23 -1.84 10.35
N VAL A 128 18.35 -1.29 9.86
CA VAL A 128 18.49 -0.88 8.46
C VAL A 128 18.29 -2.08 7.51
N LYS A 129 18.89 -3.24 7.81
CA LYS A 129 18.69 -4.48 7.03
C LYS A 129 17.22 -4.93 7.04
N ILE A 130 16.56 -4.91 8.20
CA ILE A 130 15.14 -5.24 8.31
C ILE A 130 14.31 -4.29 7.44
N ASN A 131 14.58 -2.98 7.52
CA ASN A 131 13.84 -1.98 6.74
C ASN A 131 14.02 -2.18 5.23
N LYS A 132 15.22 -2.58 4.77
CA LYS A 132 15.45 -2.98 3.38
C LYS A 132 14.51 -4.10 2.95
N THR A 133 14.47 -5.19 3.72
CA THR A 133 13.61 -6.34 3.44
C THR A 133 12.13 -5.94 3.43
N VAL A 134 11.70 -5.06 4.34
CA VAL A 134 10.32 -4.55 4.38
C VAL A 134 10.00 -3.70 3.14
N ALA A 135 10.93 -2.85 2.68
CA ALA A 135 10.76 -2.05 1.47
C ALA A 135 10.64 -2.93 0.22
N GLU A 136 11.53 -3.91 0.05
CA GLU A 136 11.54 -4.85 -1.07
C GLU A 136 10.27 -5.70 -1.11
N ALA A 137 9.88 -6.30 0.02
CA ALA A 137 8.66 -7.09 0.13
C ALA A 137 7.40 -6.26 -0.18
N GLY A 138 7.38 -5.00 0.25
CA GLY A 138 6.29 -4.08 -0.06
C GLY A 138 6.18 -3.75 -1.55
N LEU A 139 7.31 -3.55 -2.23
CA LEU A 139 7.34 -3.34 -3.68
C LEU A 139 6.83 -4.57 -4.45
N GLU A 140 7.17 -5.77 -4.00
CA GLU A 140 6.62 -7.01 -4.57
C GLU A 140 5.10 -7.10 -4.37
N LEU A 141 4.60 -6.73 -3.19
CA LEU A 141 3.16 -6.71 -2.91
C LEU A 141 2.40 -5.72 -3.78
N VAL A 142 2.95 -4.51 -4.01
CA VAL A 142 2.36 -3.55 -4.96
C VAL A 142 2.13 -4.22 -6.31
N ARG A 143 3.14 -4.91 -6.85
CA ARG A 143 3.05 -5.57 -8.17
C ARG A 143 2.02 -6.69 -8.17
N LYS A 144 1.99 -7.54 -7.13
CA LYS A 144 1.01 -8.63 -7.01
C LYS A 144 -0.42 -8.08 -6.96
N ILE A 145 -0.67 -7.08 -6.12
CA ILE A 145 -1.99 -6.44 -5.95
C ILE A 145 -2.40 -5.73 -7.25
N ASP A 146 -1.50 -4.95 -7.85
CA ASP A 146 -1.75 -4.23 -9.11
C ASP A 146 -2.17 -5.20 -10.21
N ASN A 147 -1.40 -6.27 -10.40
CA ASN A 147 -1.67 -7.31 -11.40
C ASN A 147 -3.01 -7.99 -11.16
N GLN A 148 -3.34 -8.33 -9.92
CA GLN A 148 -4.62 -8.98 -9.62
C GLN A 148 -5.79 -8.04 -9.87
N ILE A 149 -5.72 -6.79 -9.42
CA ILE A 149 -6.77 -5.79 -9.66
C ILE A 149 -6.95 -5.51 -11.15
N ARG A 150 -5.87 -5.51 -11.95
CA ARG A 150 -5.97 -5.35 -13.41
C ARG A 150 -6.75 -6.48 -14.07
N LYS A 151 -6.51 -7.73 -13.66
CA LYS A 151 -7.25 -8.90 -14.16
C LYS A 151 -8.73 -8.87 -13.80
N LEU A 152 -9.08 -8.31 -12.65
CA LEU A 152 -10.46 -8.20 -12.19
C LEU A 152 -11.24 -7.05 -12.86
N ARG A 153 -10.54 -6.18 -13.60
CA ARG A 153 -11.11 -5.02 -14.31
C ARG A 153 -11.11 -5.17 -15.83
N SER A 154 -10.41 -6.17 -16.35
CA SER A 154 -10.42 -6.56 -17.77
C SER A 154 -11.59 -7.48 -18.04
#